data_AF-A0A1H8EIN6-F1
#
_entry.id   AF-A0A1H8EIN6-F1
#
_cell.length_a   1.000
_cell.length_b   1.000
_cell.length_c   1.000
_cell.angle_alpha   90.00
_cell.angle_beta   90.00
_cell.angle_gamma   90.00
#
_symmetry.space_group_name_H-M   'P 1'
#
loop_
_entity.id
_entity.type
_entity.pdbx_description
1 polymer ?
#
loop_
_entity_poly.entity_id
_entity_poly.type
_entity_poly.pdbx_seq_one_letter_code
_entity_poly.pdbx_strand_id
1 'polypeptide(L)' 'MNLLTAYNGLLIRVGLYLLVFWPTVGYYVYSDSEKRGLANSKLRGVALGFLGILGLLIHLALVQRRE' A
#
# COMPACT_ATOMS: atom_id res chain seq x y z
N MET A 1 22.82 26.64 -0.57
CA MET A 1 22.08 25.79 0.39
C MET A 1 21.74 24.49 -0.33
N ASN A 2 22.00 23.37 0.36
CA ASN A 2 22.66 22.19 -0.19
C ASN A 2 21.66 21.10 -0.66
N LEU A 3 22.01 20.30 -1.66
CA LEU A 3 21.24 19.13 -2.17
C LEU A 3 20.71 18.21 -1.05
N LEU A 4 21.48 18.12 0.05
CA LEU A 4 21.14 17.35 1.24
C LEU A 4 19.83 17.80 1.93
N THR A 5 19.54 19.10 1.93
CA THR A 5 18.31 19.64 2.53
C THR A 5 17.08 19.33 1.68
N ALA A 6 17.21 19.37 0.35
CA ALA A 6 16.14 18.97 -0.58
C ALA A 6 15.86 17.46 -0.51
N TYR A 7 16.90 16.64 -0.39
CA TYR A 7 16.79 15.19 -0.24
C TYR A 7 16.09 14.79 1.07
N ASN A 8 16.41 15.45 2.18
CA ASN A 8 15.71 15.24 3.45
C ASN A 8 14.22 15.57 3.36
N GLY A 9 13.87 16.66 2.67
CA GLY A 9 12.46 17.00 2.42
C GLY A 9 11.72 15.92 1.61
N LEU A 10 12.35 15.38 0.57
CA LEU A 10 11.78 14.30 -0.24
C LEU A 10 11.62 13.00 0.57
N LEU A 11 12.66 12.58 1.30
CA LEU A 11 12.64 11.38 2.13
C LEU A 11 11.57 11.44 3.22
N ILE A 12 11.48 12.57 3.93
CA ILE A 12 10.44 12.77 4.95
C ILE A 12 9.05 12.68 4.32
N ARG A 13 8.86 13.31 3.15
CA ARG A 13 7.58 13.27 2.45
C ARG A 13 7.20 11.85 2.03
N VAL A 14 8.13 11.11 1.42
CA VAL A 14 7.90 9.72 1.01
C VAL A 14 7.66 8.82 2.23
N GLY A 15 8.43 9.00 3.30
CA GLY A 15 8.26 8.26 4.55
C GLY A 15 6.91 8.51 5.21
N LEU A 16 6.46 9.77 5.27
CA LEU A 16 5.12 10.12 5.78
C LEU A 16 4.01 9.58 4.89
N TYR A 17 4.18 9.64 3.56
CA TYR A 17 3.24 9.01 2.63
C TYR A 17 3.14 7.52 2.89
N LEU A 18 4.27 6.83 3.04
CA LEU A 18 4.29 5.41 3.33
C LEU A 18 3.62 5.14 4.68
N LEU A 19 3.98 5.85 5.74
CA LEU A 19 3.42 5.65 7.08
C LEU A 19 1.91 5.88 7.15
N VAL A 20 1.37 6.82 6.37
CA VAL A 20 -0.08 7.09 6.36
C VAL A 20 -0.81 6.11 5.44
N PHE A 21 -0.35 5.93 4.20
CA PHE A 21 -1.08 5.13 3.22
C PHE A 21 -0.88 3.63 3.42
N TRP A 22 0.28 3.19 3.91
CA TRP A 22 0.57 1.78 4.09
C TRP A 22 -0.41 1.08 5.05
N PRO A 23 -0.62 1.53 6.30
CA PRO A 23 -1.56 0.86 7.19
C PRO A 23 -2.99 0.93 6.66
N THR A 24 -3.41 2.05 6.08
CA THR A 24 -4.77 2.22 5.55
C THR A 24 -5.04 1.28 4.38
N VAL A 25 -4.18 1.29 3.36
CA VAL A 25 -4.34 0.42 2.19
C VAL A 25 -4.13 -1.04 2.59
N GLY A 26 -3.12 -1.33 3.40
CA GLY A 26 -2.82 -2.69 3.81
C GLY A 26 -3.94 -3.33 4.61
N TYR A 27 -4.57 -2.57 5.51
CA TYR A 27 -5.75 -3.04 6.25
C TYR A 27 -6.94 -3.29 5.33
N TYR A 28 -7.21 -2.38 4.38
CA TYR A 28 -8.27 -2.57 3.40
C TYR A 28 -8.07 -3.84 2.58
N VAL A 29 -6.88 -4.01 2.00
CA VAL A 29 -6.53 -5.18 1.18
C VAL A 29 -6.61 -6.47 1.99
N TYR A 30 -6.12 -6.45 3.24
CA TYR A 30 -6.24 -7.58 4.15
C TYR A 30 -7.71 -7.96 4.38
N SER A 31 -8.54 -6.99 4.79
CA SER A 31 -9.94 -7.23 5.13
C SER A 31 -10.75 -7.70 3.93
N ASP A 32 -10.55 -7.10 2.75
CA ASP A 32 -11.21 -7.52 1.52
C ASP A 32 -10.76 -8.93 1.08
N SER A 33 -9.46 -9.22 1.18
CA SER A 33 -8.92 -10.55 0.87
C SER A 33 -9.48 -11.63 1.80
N GLU A 34 -9.61 -11.33 3.10
CA GLU A 34 -10.20 -12.22 4.09
C GLU A 34 -11.69 -12.49 3.80
N LYS A 35 -12.48 -11.44 3.52
CA LYS A 35 -13.90 -11.56 3.14
C LYS A 35 -14.12 -12.39 1.87
N ARG A 36 -13.20 -12.30 0.90
CA ARG A 36 -13.26 -13.03 -0.38
C ARG A 36 -12.61 -14.42 -0.30
N GLY A 37 -12.16 -14.87 0.87
CA GLY A 37 -11.51 -16.18 1.06
C GLY A 37 -10.21 -16.33 0.26
N LEU A 38 -9.52 -15.22 -0.04
CA LEU A 38 -8.28 -15.25 -0.79
C LEU A 38 -7.16 -15.83 0.09
N ALA A 39 -6.33 -16.70 -0.50
CA ALA A 39 -5.14 -17.18 0.20
C ALA A 39 -4.16 -16.04 0.50
N ASN A 40 -3.45 -16.15 1.62
CA ASN A 40 -2.39 -15.23 2.05
C ASN A 40 -2.83 -13.76 2.22
N SER A 41 -4.04 -13.50 2.72
CA SER A 41 -4.59 -12.15 2.96
C SER A 41 -3.64 -11.22 3.71
N LYS A 42 -2.92 -11.74 4.72
CA LYS A 42 -1.96 -10.97 5.51
C LYS A 42 -0.74 -10.52 4.69
N LEU A 43 -0.18 -11.42 3.88
CA LEU A 43 0.95 -11.10 3.01
C LEU A 43 0.54 -10.11 1.92
N ARG A 44 -0.66 -10.28 1.34
CA ARG A 44 -1.22 -9.37 0.34
C ARG A 44 -1.44 -7.97 0.92
N GLY A 45 -2.02 -7.87 2.11
CA GLY A 45 -2.20 -6.60 2.81
C GLY A 45 -0.89 -5.88 3.06
N VAL A 46 0.13 -6.58 3.55
CA VAL A 46 1.45 -5.97 3.81
C VAL A 46 2.12 -5.52 2.52
N ALA A 47 2.18 -6.38 1.50
CA ALA A 47 2.88 -6.09 0.24
C ALA A 47 2.18 -5.01 -0.60
N LEU A 48 0.86 -5.10 -0.78
CA LEU A 48 0.09 -4.12 -1.54
C LEU A 48 -0.11 -2.84 -0.75
N GLY A 49 -0.25 -2.93 0.58
CA GLY A 49 -0.22 -1.75 1.43
C GLY A 49 1.09 -0.96 1.29
N PHE A 50 2.25 -1.63 1.21
CA PHE A 50 3.55 -0.96 1.10
C PHE A 50 3.66 -0.13 -0.19
N LEU A 51 3.00 -0.57 -1.26
CA LEU A 51 2.89 0.17 -2.51
C LEU A 51 1.92 1.37 -2.43
N GLY A 52 1.21 1.53 -1.32
CA GLY A 52 0.22 2.58 -1.12
C GLY A 52 -0.91 2.51 -2.14
N ILE A 53 -1.27 3.65 -2.74
CA ILE A 53 -2.37 3.75 -3.70
C ILE A 53 -2.18 2.81 -4.90
N LEU A 54 -0.94 2.61 -5.37
CA LEU A 54 -0.68 1.69 -6.49
C LEU A 54 -1.03 0.24 -6.14
N GLY A 55 -0.69 -0.20 -4.93
CA GLY A 55 -1.04 -1.55 -4.48
C GLY A 55 -2.55 -1.74 -4.29
N LEU A 56 -3.27 -0.68 -3.91
CA LEU A 56 -4.74 -0.69 -3.89
C LEU A 56 -5.31 -0.91 -5.29
N LEU A 57 -4.82 -0.17 -6.30
CA LEU A 57 -5.28 -0.32 -7.69
C LEU A 57 -5.01 -1.71 -8.23
N ILE A 58 -3.82 -2.27 -7.94
CA ILE A 58 -3.47 -3.64 -8.32
C ILE A 58 -4.41 -4.66 -7.64
N HIS A 59 -4.69 -4.48 -6.34
CA HIS A 59 -5.64 -5.33 -5.61
C HIS A 59 -7.01 -5.34 -6.27
N LEU A 60 -7.55 -4.14 -6.54
CA LEU A 60 -8.86 -3.99 -7.18
C LEU A 60 -8.88 -4.60 -8.58
N ALA A 61 -7.85 -4.37 -9.40
CA ALA A 61 -7.78 -4.96 -10.73
C ALA A 61 -7.72 -6.50 -10.69
N LEU A 62 -6.96 -7.07 -9.76
CA LEU A 62 -6.88 -8.53 -9.59
C LEU A 62 -8.21 -9.12 -9.13
N VAL A 63 -8.89 -8.45 -8.21
CA VAL A 63 -10.19 -8.86 -7.69
C VAL A 63 -11.26 -8.73 -8.77
N GLN A 64 -11.28 -7.64 -9.53
CA GLN A 64 -12.23 -7.41 -10.62
C GLN A 64 -12.11 -8.43 -11.75
N ARG A 65 -10.92 -8.95 -12.04
CA ARG A 65 -10.75 -10.00 -13.06
C ARG A 65 -11.21 -11.39 -12.63
N ARG A 66 -11.50 -11.58 -11.34
CA ARG A 66 -11.92 -12.87 -10.76
C ARG A 66 -13.44 -13.01 -10.67
N GLU A 67 -14.16 -11.89 -10.79
CA GLU A 67 -15.61 -11.83 -11.04
C GLU A 67 -15.89 -11.93 -12.54
#